data_AF-A0A7W9WP96-F1
#
_entry.id   AF-A0A7W9WP96-F1
#
_cell.length_a   1.000
_cell.length_b   1.000
_cell.length_c   1.000
_cell.angle_alpha   90.00
_cell.angle_beta   90.00
_cell.angle_gamma   90.00
#
_symmetry.space_group_name_H-M   'P 1'
#
loop_
_entity.id
_entity.type
_entity.pdbx_description
1 polymer ?
#
loop_
_entity_poly.entity_id
_entity_poly.type
_entity_poly.pdbx_seq_one_letter_code
_entity_poly.pdbx_strand_id
1 'polypeptide(L)'
;MSTDRPRLRPRFVALSAAVLIAAAAGGYAWFQVRAQAGPAEPVAILGDGKDTPGNMAWVPPGVFLMGSDSRLAQRNEKPAHPVRVKGFWMDLTHVTNDQFAEFVRQTGHVTTAERTPDWETVRVQLPPGTPRPPDSVLVPGALVFVGTDRPVNLADYSQWWRYVPGADWRHPQGPGSSIEGKGDHPVVQVSYADVQAYARWAGKRMPTEAEWEYAARGGLEQATYVWGDELMPDGKPMANYWDSGRGAFPVVSPEAGGAAGTLPVMSFPANGYGLYDMTGNAWQWVADWYDARYFARQAQAAQGKPIADPRGPPRSYDPSDPGVPADAPRRVIRGGSFLCNESYCLAYRPSARQAADPYSPMSHVGFRLVSDAPPPASPSVLARLWPH
;
A
#
# COMPACT_ATOMS: atom_id res chain seq x y z
N MET A 1 -14.34 -58.15 -62.83
CA MET A 1 -14.04 -57.28 -61.68
C MET A 1 -14.01 -55.85 -62.19
N SER A 2 -15.09 -55.09 -62.00
CA SER A 2 -15.11 -53.65 -62.25
C SER A 2 -15.78 -53.00 -61.04
N THR A 3 -14.99 -52.30 -60.23
CA THR A 3 -15.45 -51.61 -59.02
C THR A 3 -15.82 -50.19 -59.38
N ASP A 4 -17.12 -49.90 -59.42
CA ASP A 4 -17.65 -48.56 -59.65
C ASP A 4 -17.69 -47.81 -58.31
N ARG A 5 -16.88 -46.76 -58.16
CA ARG A 5 -16.89 -45.88 -56.97
C ARG A 5 -17.80 -44.68 -57.26
N PRO A 6 -18.75 -44.34 -56.36
CA PRO A 6 -19.64 -43.21 -56.58
C PRO A 6 -18.87 -41.89 -56.50
N ARG A 7 -18.90 -41.12 -57.60
CA ARG A 7 -18.37 -39.76 -57.65
C ARG A 7 -19.29 -38.81 -56.88
N LEU A 8 -18.82 -38.31 -55.73
CA LEU A 8 -19.45 -37.20 -55.01
C LEU A 8 -19.61 -35.99 -55.95
N ARG A 9 -20.84 -35.46 -56.05
CA ARG A 9 -21.16 -34.35 -56.94
C ARG A 9 -20.41 -33.08 -56.48
N PRO A 10 -19.68 -32.38 -57.37
CA PRO A 10 -18.78 -31.27 -57.02
C PRO A 10 -19.48 -30.10 -56.30
N ARG A 11 -20.80 -29.94 -56.47
CA ARG A 11 -21.61 -28.92 -55.79
C ARG A 11 -21.70 -29.12 -54.27
N PHE A 12 -21.71 -30.36 -53.77
CA PHE A 12 -21.78 -30.63 -52.33
C PHE A 12 -20.44 -30.38 -51.62
N VAL A 13 -19.33 -30.64 -52.30
CA VAL A 13 -17.98 -30.35 -51.79
C VAL A 13 -17.76 -28.83 -51.68
N ALA A 14 -18.20 -28.07 -52.69
CA ALA A 14 -18.09 -26.61 -52.68
C ALA A 14 -18.92 -25.95 -51.57
N LEU A 15 -20.16 -26.42 -51.33
CA LEU A 15 -21.02 -25.88 -50.27
C LEU A 15 -20.44 -26.16 -48.86
N SER A 16 -19.89 -27.37 -48.67
CA SER A 16 -19.27 -27.79 -47.42
C SER A 16 -17.98 -27.00 -47.13
N ALA A 17 -17.19 -26.73 -48.17
CA ALA A 17 -16.00 -25.88 -48.06
C ALA A 17 -16.36 -24.43 -47.70
N ALA A 18 -17.41 -23.87 -48.31
CA ALA A 18 -17.86 -22.51 -48.01
C ALA A 18 -18.33 -22.33 -46.56
N VAL A 19 -19.06 -23.32 -46.00
CA VAL A 19 -19.50 -23.29 -44.59
C VAL A 19 -18.32 -23.39 -43.63
N LEU A 20 -17.33 -24.24 -43.92
CA LEU A 20 -16.12 -24.35 -43.09
C LEU A 20 -15.28 -23.07 -43.11
N ILE A 21 -15.16 -22.41 -44.27
CA ILE A 21 -14.46 -21.14 -44.40
C ILE A 21 -15.20 -20.03 -43.62
N ALA A 22 -16.53 -19.97 -43.72
CA ALA A 22 -17.33 -19.01 -42.97
C ALA A 22 -17.24 -19.22 -41.45
N ALA A 23 -17.26 -20.48 -40.98
CA ALA A 23 -17.08 -20.81 -39.58
C ALA A 23 -15.67 -20.47 -39.07
N ALA A 24 -14.63 -20.74 -39.87
CA ALA A 24 -13.26 -20.38 -39.54
C ALA A 24 -13.05 -18.85 -39.52
N ALA A 25 -13.62 -18.12 -40.47
CA ALA A 25 -13.59 -16.67 -40.50
C ALA A 25 -14.35 -16.05 -39.33
N GLY A 26 -15.52 -16.59 -38.97
CA GLY A 26 -16.28 -16.17 -37.79
C GLY A 26 -15.54 -16.45 -36.48
N GLY A 27 -14.91 -17.62 -36.36
CA GLY A 27 -14.07 -17.97 -35.21
C GLY A 27 -12.82 -17.09 -35.09
N TYR A 28 -12.18 -16.77 -36.21
CA TYR A 28 -11.03 -15.86 -36.26
C TYR A 28 -11.43 -14.43 -35.90
N ALA A 29 -12.54 -13.92 -36.45
CA ALA A 29 -13.06 -12.59 -36.12
C ALA A 29 -13.45 -12.49 -34.64
N TRP A 30 -14.11 -13.53 -34.09
CA TRP A 30 -14.44 -13.58 -32.67
C TRP A 30 -13.21 -13.64 -31.78
N PHE A 31 -12.19 -14.42 -32.16
CA PHE A 31 -10.92 -14.48 -31.46
C PHE A 31 -10.19 -13.13 -31.50
N GLN A 32 -10.18 -12.44 -32.65
CA GLN A 32 -9.58 -11.11 -32.79
C GLN A 32 -10.30 -10.05 -31.94
N VAL A 33 -11.65 -10.06 -31.92
CA VAL A 33 -12.44 -9.16 -31.07
C VAL A 33 -12.17 -9.43 -29.59
N ARG A 34 -12.05 -10.71 -29.19
CA ARG A 34 -11.75 -11.09 -27.80
C ARG A 34 -10.30 -10.83 -27.40
N ALA A 35 -9.37 -10.91 -28.34
CA ALA A 35 -7.95 -10.58 -28.13
C ALA A 35 -7.73 -9.06 -28.09
N GLN A 36 -8.59 -8.27 -28.74
CA GLN A 36 -8.60 -6.81 -28.67
C GLN A 36 -9.36 -6.26 -27.46
N ALA A 37 -10.28 -7.04 -26.88
CA ALA A 37 -10.84 -6.74 -25.59
C ALA A 37 -9.75 -6.95 -24.52
N GLY A 38 -8.99 -5.88 -24.24
CA GLY A 38 -8.16 -5.81 -23.04
C GLY A 38 -9.00 -6.14 -21.80
N PRO A 39 -8.38 -6.57 -20.68
CA PRO A 39 -9.12 -6.74 -19.44
C PRO A 39 -9.92 -5.46 -19.17
N ALA A 40 -11.23 -5.62 -18.95
CA ALA A 40 -12.09 -4.49 -18.64
C ALA A 40 -11.47 -3.72 -17.48
N GLU A 41 -11.36 -2.40 -17.62
CA GLU A 41 -10.86 -1.57 -16.52
C GLU A 41 -11.69 -1.87 -15.27
N PRO A 42 -11.04 -2.11 -14.12
CA PRO A 42 -11.77 -2.38 -12.90
C PRO A 42 -12.70 -1.20 -12.60
N VAL A 43 -13.97 -1.52 -12.36
CA VAL A 43 -14.97 -0.53 -11.95
C VAL A 43 -14.94 -0.44 -10.43
N ALA A 44 -14.61 0.74 -9.91
CA ALA A 44 -14.65 0.99 -8.47
C ALA A 44 -16.07 0.81 -7.93
N ILE A 45 -16.23 -0.05 -6.91
CA ILE A 45 -17.51 -0.26 -6.22
C ILE A 45 -17.37 0.34 -4.82
N LEU A 46 -18.04 1.47 -4.58
CA LEU A 46 -18.02 2.17 -3.30
C LEU A 46 -19.14 1.66 -2.39
N GLY A 47 -18.86 1.58 -1.09
CA GLY A 47 -19.87 1.19 -0.12
C GLY A 47 -20.87 2.31 0.16
N ASP A 48 -22.13 1.94 0.34
CA ASP A 48 -23.27 2.83 0.48
C ASP A 48 -23.51 3.35 1.90
N GLY A 49 -22.79 2.82 2.89
CA GLY A 49 -22.96 3.16 4.31
C GLY A 49 -24.26 2.64 4.93
N LYS A 50 -25.02 1.80 4.21
CA LYS A 50 -26.28 1.21 4.67
C LYS A 50 -26.15 -0.30 4.77
N ASP A 51 -26.04 -0.96 3.63
CA ASP A 51 -25.89 -2.41 3.53
C ASP A 51 -24.41 -2.81 3.43
N THR A 52 -23.55 -1.86 3.05
CA THR A 52 -22.11 -2.03 2.89
C THR A 52 -21.34 -0.91 3.62
N PRO A 53 -20.07 -1.13 4.01
CA PRO A 53 -19.30 -0.14 4.75
C PRO A 53 -19.11 1.17 3.95
N GLY A 54 -19.60 2.29 4.50
CA GLY A 54 -19.39 3.61 3.90
C GLY A 54 -17.92 4.03 3.92
N ASN A 55 -17.53 4.92 3.01
CA ASN A 55 -16.15 5.41 2.85
C ASN A 55 -15.10 4.30 2.62
N MET A 56 -15.53 3.18 2.02
CA MET A 56 -14.67 2.08 1.63
C MET A 56 -14.97 1.68 0.18
N ALA A 57 -13.97 1.13 -0.51
CA ALA A 57 -14.15 0.49 -1.81
C ALA A 57 -14.03 -1.03 -1.67
N TRP A 58 -14.82 -1.75 -2.46
CA TRP A 58 -14.72 -3.19 -2.59
C TRP A 58 -13.54 -3.56 -3.49
N VAL A 59 -12.62 -4.34 -2.94
CA VAL A 59 -11.51 -4.97 -3.67
C VAL A 59 -11.93 -6.41 -3.98
N PRO A 60 -12.11 -6.78 -5.26
CA PRO A 60 -12.63 -8.10 -5.62
C PRO A 60 -11.62 -9.22 -5.33
N PRO A 61 -12.04 -10.48 -5.11
CA PRO A 61 -11.10 -11.58 -4.97
C PRO A 61 -10.31 -11.79 -6.27
N GLY A 62 -9.04 -12.16 -6.15
CA GLY A 62 -8.19 -12.36 -7.33
C GLY A 62 -6.88 -13.07 -7.04
N VAL A 63 -6.15 -13.35 -8.12
CA VAL A 63 -4.75 -13.77 -8.08
C VAL A 63 -3.93 -12.67 -8.72
N PHE A 64 -2.81 -12.33 -8.11
CA PHE A 64 -1.87 -11.33 -8.63
C PHE A 64 -0.43 -11.76 -8.38
N LEU A 65 0.51 -11.13 -9.10
CA LEU A 65 1.93 -11.24 -8.82
C LEU A 65 2.31 -10.23 -7.72
N MET A 66 2.59 -10.74 -6.53
CA MET A 66 3.09 -9.97 -5.39
C MET A 66 4.61 -9.83 -5.47
N GLY A 67 5.13 -8.65 -5.13
CA GLY A 67 6.53 -8.29 -5.35
C GLY A 67 6.81 -7.87 -6.80
N SER A 68 8.09 -7.79 -7.15
CA SER A 68 8.51 -7.34 -8.48
C SER A 68 9.89 -7.87 -8.86
N ASP A 69 10.01 -8.37 -10.09
CA ASP A 69 11.30 -8.77 -10.67
C ASP A 69 11.97 -7.64 -11.48
N SER A 70 11.38 -6.44 -11.50
CA SER A 70 11.95 -5.25 -12.13
C SER A 70 13.34 -4.91 -11.58
N ARG A 71 14.16 -4.22 -12.38
CA ARG A 71 15.48 -3.71 -11.96
C ARG A 71 15.38 -2.67 -10.84
N LEU A 72 14.23 -2.00 -10.72
CA LEU A 72 13.96 -1.04 -9.64
C LEU A 72 13.64 -1.71 -8.30
N ALA A 73 13.29 -2.99 -8.31
CA ALA A 73 12.87 -3.70 -7.11
C ALA A 73 14.07 -4.07 -6.24
N GLN A 74 13.97 -3.81 -4.94
CA GLN A 74 14.95 -4.23 -3.96
C GLN A 74 14.94 -5.76 -3.75
N ARG A 75 15.98 -6.29 -3.11
CA ARG A 75 16.09 -7.73 -2.83
C ARG A 75 14.92 -8.26 -2.01
N ASN A 76 14.41 -7.47 -1.07
CA ASN A 76 13.29 -7.84 -0.19
C ASN A 76 11.91 -7.81 -0.90
N GLU A 77 11.83 -7.21 -2.09
CA GLU A 77 10.65 -7.19 -2.98
C GLU A 77 10.63 -8.36 -3.97
N LYS A 78 11.71 -9.15 -4.00
CA LYS A 78 11.93 -10.26 -4.94
C LYS A 78 11.76 -11.64 -4.28
N PRO A 79 11.42 -12.68 -5.07
CA PRO A 79 10.96 -12.60 -6.46
C PRO A 79 9.48 -12.20 -6.54
N ALA A 80 9.02 -11.81 -7.72
CA ALA A 80 7.58 -11.74 -7.97
C ALA A 80 6.98 -13.16 -7.90
N HIS A 81 5.83 -13.31 -7.25
CA HIS A 81 5.22 -14.64 -7.05
C HIS A 81 3.69 -14.56 -6.95
N PRO A 82 2.96 -15.61 -7.36
CA PRO A 82 1.51 -15.59 -7.37
C PRO A 82 0.93 -15.68 -5.97
N VAL A 83 0.02 -14.76 -5.65
CA VAL A 83 -0.73 -14.69 -4.39
C VAL A 83 -2.22 -14.58 -4.72
N ARG A 84 -3.04 -15.34 -4.01
CA ARG A 84 -4.51 -15.25 -4.07
C ARG A 84 -5.00 -14.48 -2.86
N VAL A 85 -5.81 -13.46 -3.10
CA VAL A 85 -6.44 -12.64 -2.06
C VAL A 85 -7.96 -12.79 -2.20
N LYS A 86 -8.66 -12.99 -1.07
CA LYS A 86 -10.13 -12.91 -1.01
C LYS A 86 -10.63 -11.48 -1.28
N GLY A 87 -11.92 -11.34 -1.52
CA GLY A 87 -12.52 -10.01 -1.62
C GLY A 87 -12.68 -9.39 -0.22
N PHE A 88 -12.47 -8.08 -0.13
CA PHE A 88 -12.57 -7.31 1.11
C PHE A 88 -12.89 -5.84 0.81
N TRP A 89 -13.33 -5.11 1.83
CA TRP A 89 -13.50 -3.66 1.76
C TRP A 89 -12.23 -2.96 2.24
N MET A 90 -11.78 -1.91 1.56
CA MET A 90 -10.65 -1.07 2.00
C MET A 90 -11.07 0.40 2.10
N ASP A 91 -10.60 1.10 3.13
CA ASP A 91 -10.78 2.55 3.26
C ASP A 91 -10.30 3.28 2.00
N LEU A 92 -11.08 4.25 1.53
CA LEU A 92 -10.76 5.03 0.32
C LEU A 92 -9.45 5.81 0.47
N THR A 93 -9.14 6.24 1.68
CA THR A 93 -8.01 7.13 2.02
C THR A 93 -7.22 6.59 3.20
N HIS A 94 -6.16 7.31 3.58
CA HIS A 94 -5.68 7.25 4.96
C HIS A 94 -6.80 7.59 5.96
N VAL A 95 -6.65 7.12 7.19
CA VAL A 95 -7.38 7.70 8.32
C VAL A 95 -6.90 9.14 8.52
N THR A 96 -7.86 10.06 8.62
CA THR A 96 -7.57 11.49 8.75
C THR A 96 -7.40 11.93 10.20
N ASN A 97 -6.85 13.12 10.41
CA ASN A 97 -6.76 13.74 11.73
C ASN A 97 -8.13 13.89 12.41
N ASP A 98 -9.18 14.29 11.68
CA ASP A 98 -10.53 14.43 12.26
C ASP A 98 -11.12 13.08 12.68
N GLN A 99 -10.92 12.04 11.87
CA GLN A 99 -11.36 10.69 12.22
C GLN A 99 -10.64 10.14 13.45
N PHE A 100 -9.32 10.35 13.53
CA PHE A 100 -8.54 9.95 14.69
C PHE A 100 -8.87 10.77 15.94
N ALA A 101 -9.13 12.07 15.79
CA ALA A 101 -9.58 12.93 16.86
C ALA A 101 -10.91 12.46 17.46
N GLU A 102 -11.84 11.98 16.61
CA GLU A 102 -13.09 11.40 17.07
C GLU A 102 -12.87 10.13 17.89
N PHE A 103 -12.00 9.23 17.44
CA PHE A 103 -11.58 8.05 18.21
C PHE A 103 -11.04 8.44 19.59
N VAL A 104 -10.08 9.38 19.63
CA VAL A 104 -9.48 9.84 20.89
C VAL A 104 -10.54 10.48 21.80
N ARG A 105 -11.44 11.30 21.24
CA ARG A 105 -12.52 11.96 21.99
C ARG A 105 -13.50 10.96 22.60
N GLN A 106 -13.86 9.91 21.88
CA GLN A 106 -14.81 8.90 22.36
C GLN A 106 -14.21 7.92 23.38
N THR A 107 -12.91 7.63 23.27
CA THR A 107 -12.27 6.55 24.04
C THR A 107 -11.34 7.04 25.13
N GLY A 108 -10.91 8.30 25.08
CA GLY A 108 -9.83 8.81 25.93
C GLY A 108 -8.47 8.18 25.62
N HIS A 109 -8.29 7.62 24.42
CA HIS A 109 -7.03 6.96 24.03
C HIS A 109 -5.86 7.94 24.08
N VAL A 110 -4.82 7.57 24.84
CA VAL A 110 -3.53 8.25 24.88
C VAL A 110 -2.57 7.47 23.99
N THR A 111 -2.02 8.09 22.95
CA THR A 111 -1.15 7.41 21.98
C THR A 111 0.19 6.99 22.58
N THR A 112 0.92 6.12 21.89
CA THR A 112 2.29 5.76 22.29
C THR A 112 3.21 6.99 22.34
N ALA A 113 3.05 7.96 21.43
CA ALA A 113 3.83 9.19 21.42
C ALA A 113 3.61 10.05 22.68
N GLU A 114 2.41 9.99 23.28
CA GLU A 114 2.03 10.77 24.45
C GLU A 114 2.41 10.08 25.78
N ARG A 115 2.99 8.87 25.74
CA ARG A 115 3.40 8.09 26.92
C ARG A 115 4.90 8.14 27.13
N THR A 116 5.31 8.01 28.39
CA THR A 116 6.73 7.76 28.71
C THR A 116 7.19 6.46 28.05
N PRO A 117 8.28 6.48 27.25
CA PRO A 117 8.81 5.28 26.64
C PRO A 117 9.21 4.23 27.68
N ASP A 118 8.84 2.98 27.42
CA ASP A 118 9.23 1.85 28.26
C ASP A 118 10.60 1.30 27.81
N TRP A 119 11.53 1.15 28.76
CA TRP A 119 12.87 0.63 28.48
C TRP A 119 12.83 -0.76 27.84
N GLU A 120 11.88 -1.62 28.22
CA GLU A 120 11.80 -2.97 27.64
C GLU A 120 11.39 -2.94 26.16
N THR A 121 10.62 -1.96 25.72
CA THR A 121 10.30 -1.73 24.29
C THR A 121 11.45 -1.08 23.52
N VAL A 122 12.26 -0.24 24.17
CA VAL A 122 13.37 0.45 23.53
C VAL A 122 14.58 -0.48 23.38
N ARG A 123 14.94 -1.22 24.43
CA ARG A 123 16.18 -2.00 24.47
C ARG A 123 16.26 -3.11 23.42
N VAL A 124 15.11 -3.62 22.96
CA VAL A 124 15.06 -4.64 21.91
C VAL A 124 15.45 -4.10 20.53
N GLN A 125 15.45 -2.78 20.37
CA GLN A 125 15.92 -2.09 19.15
C GLN A 125 17.40 -1.67 19.25
N LEU A 126 18.10 -1.95 20.36
CA LEU A 126 19.47 -1.51 20.61
C LEU A 126 20.47 -2.68 20.57
N PRO A 127 21.78 -2.41 20.37
CA PRO A 127 22.80 -3.44 20.48
C PRO A 127 22.72 -4.19 21.83
N PRO A 128 22.94 -5.51 21.85
CA PRO A 128 22.99 -6.26 23.11
C PRO A 128 24.02 -5.66 24.07
N GLY A 129 23.60 -5.40 25.31
CA GLY A 129 24.45 -4.82 26.34
C GLY A 129 24.45 -3.29 26.43
N THR A 130 23.65 -2.60 25.60
CA THR A 130 23.45 -1.14 25.76
C THR A 130 22.91 -0.81 27.16
N PRO A 131 23.60 0.04 27.95
CA PRO A 131 23.12 0.44 29.27
C PRO A 131 21.80 1.19 29.20
N ARG A 132 20.93 0.98 30.20
CA ARG A 132 19.70 1.77 30.36
C ARG A 132 20.07 3.24 30.60
N PRO A 133 19.50 4.19 29.84
CA PRO A 133 19.72 5.61 30.10
C PRO A 133 18.99 6.05 31.38
N PRO A 134 19.34 7.21 31.97
CA PRO A 134 18.59 7.76 33.09
C PRO A 134 17.12 8.00 32.73
N ASP A 135 16.19 7.76 33.66
CA ASP A 135 14.75 7.91 33.40
C ASP A 135 14.37 9.33 32.95
N SER A 136 15.17 10.34 33.31
CA SER A 136 14.97 11.73 32.90
C SER A 136 15.03 11.98 31.38
N VAL A 137 15.59 11.05 30.60
CA VAL A 137 15.62 11.18 29.12
C VAL A 137 14.55 10.36 28.42
N LEU A 138 13.85 9.49 29.15
CA LEU A 138 12.69 8.74 28.64
C LEU A 138 11.43 9.61 28.82
N VAL A 139 11.26 10.56 27.93
CA VAL A 139 10.13 11.50 27.93
C VAL A 139 9.20 11.21 26.74
N PRO A 140 7.90 11.52 26.81
CA PRO A 140 6.99 11.40 25.67
C PRO A 140 7.49 12.18 24.45
N GLY A 141 7.20 11.67 23.26
CA GLY A 141 7.67 12.23 22.00
C GLY A 141 7.74 11.16 20.91
N ALA A 142 8.18 11.59 19.73
CA ALA A 142 8.22 10.75 18.55
C ALA A 142 9.34 11.14 17.58
N LEU A 143 9.57 10.31 16.56
CA LEU A 143 10.60 10.54 15.56
C LEU A 143 10.09 11.52 14.48
N VAL A 144 10.79 12.64 14.31
CA VAL A 144 10.42 13.75 13.42
C VAL A 144 11.49 13.95 12.35
N PHE A 145 11.04 14.10 11.10
CA PHE A 145 11.92 14.56 10.03
C PHE A 145 12.15 16.06 10.21
N VAL A 146 13.40 16.44 10.44
CA VAL A 146 13.82 17.83 10.60
C VAL A 146 14.60 18.35 9.39
N GLY A 147 14.95 17.46 8.45
CA GLY A 147 15.77 17.78 7.28
C GLY A 147 17.18 18.26 7.62
N THR A 148 17.86 18.82 6.64
CA THR A 148 19.19 19.45 6.80
C THR A 148 19.25 20.80 6.09
N ASP A 149 20.26 21.62 6.42
CA ASP A 149 20.54 22.90 5.77
C ASP A 149 21.40 22.74 4.49
N ARG A 150 22.01 21.57 4.30
CA ARG A 150 22.89 21.25 3.17
C ARG A 150 22.88 19.76 2.85
N PRO A 151 23.38 19.33 1.67
CA PRO A 151 23.52 17.92 1.34
C PRO A 151 24.40 17.18 2.37
N VAL A 152 24.00 15.94 2.67
CA VAL A 152 24.64 15.08 3.68
C VAL A 152 24.79 13.65 3.17
N ASN A 153 25.53 12.82 3.91
CA ASN A 153 25.65 11.40 3.60
C ASN A 153 24.31 10.68 3.83
N LEU A 154 23.71 10.19 2.75
CA LEU A 154 22.41 9.51 2.79
C LEU A 154 22.45 8.14 3.50
N ALA A 155 23.62 7.61 3.82
CA ALA A 155 23.74 6.39 4.64
C ALA A 155 23.48 6.62 6.14
N ASP A 156 23.45 7.88 6.59
CA ASP A 156 23.31 8.23 8.00
C ASP A 156 22.02 9.03 8.24
N TYR A 157 20.92 8.29 8.41
CA TYR A 157 19.59 8.87 8.62
C TYR A 157 19.49 9.69 9.92
N SER A 158 20.41 9.50 10.85
CA SER A 158 20.49 10.29 12.08
C SER A 158 20.81 11.75 11.82
N GLN A 159 21.13 12.16 10.57
CA GLN A 159 21.36 13.57 10.24
C GLN A 159 20.08 14.37 10.04
N TRP A 160 18.98 13.75 9.58
CA TRP A 160 17.70 14.43 9.31
C TRP A 160 16.50 13.90 10.10
N TRP A 161 16.66 12.83 10.90
CA TRP A 161 15.65 12.36 11.85
C TRP A 161 16.05 12.70 13.29
N ARG A 162 15.11 13.21 14.09
CA ARG A 162 15.32 13.51 15.51
C ARG A 162 14.17 12.95 16.34
N TYR A 163 14.51 12.41 17.51
CA TYR A 163 13.51 12.24 18.55
C TYR A 163 13.15 13.62 19.11
N VAL A 164 11.89 14.01 19.04
CA VAL A 164 11.41 15.32 19.50
C VAL A 164 10.47 15.12 20.69
N PRO A 165 10.87 15.53 21.91
CA PRO A 165 10.00 15.50 23.07
C PRO A 165 8.70 16.27 22.83
N GLY A 166 7.56 15.65 23.18
CA GLY A 166 6.23 16.21 22.98
C GLY A 166 5.77 16.30 21.53
N ALA A 167 6.45 15.66 20.58
CA ALA A 167 5.87 15.40 19.27
C ALA A 167 4.87 14.25 19.34
N ASP A 168 3.66 14.47 18.84
CA ASP A 168 2.56 13.51 18.82
C ASP A 168 1.63 13.78 17.62
N TRP A 169 0.49 13.09 17.54
CA TRP A 169 -0.44 13.24 16.42
C TRP A 169 -1.12 14.62 16.34
N ARG A 170 -1.24 15.36 17.45
CA ARG A 170 -1.76 16.75 17.50
C ARG A 170 -0.67 17.77 17.21
N HIS A 171 0.56 17.42 17.53
CA HIS A 171 1.76 18.25 17.40
C HIS A 171 2.85 17.51 16.58
N PRO A 172 2.65 17.26 15.26
CA PRO A 172 3.45 16.29 14.52
C PRO A 172 4.92 16.66 14.33
N GLN A 173 5.28 17.94 14.48
CA GLN A 173 6.66 18.44 14.43
C GLN A 173 7.20 18.84 15.82
N GLY A 174 6.47 18.52 16.90
CA GLY A 174 6.80 18.90 18.27
C GLY A 174 5.88 19.99 18.84
N PRO A 175 6.06 20.39 20.12
CA PRO A 175 5.09 21.16 20.90
C PRO A 175 4.63 22.50 20.31
N GLY A 176 5.43 23.11 19.42
CA GLY A 176 5.08 24.36 18.74
C GLY A 176 4.28 24.20 17.45
N SER A 177 4.03 22.96 17.00
CA SER A 177 3.26 22.66 15.79
C SER A 177 1.80 22.37 16.11
N SER A 178 0.92 22.36 15.11
CA SER A 178 -0.48 21.96 15.27
C SER A 178 -1.02 21.29 14.00
N ILE A 179 -2.15 20.59 14.18
CA ILE A 179 -3.00 20.10 13.09
C ILE A 179 -4.16 21.04 12.76
N GLU A 180 -4.11 22.30 13.22
CA GLU A 180 -5.15 23.29 12.90
C GLU A 180 -5.21 23.51 11.38
N GLY A 181 -6.42 23.42 10.81
CA GLY A 181 -6.63 23.48 9.36
C GLY A 181 -6.18 22.24 8.59
N LYS A 182 -5.82 21.13 9.27
CA LYS A 182 -5.34 19.87 8.66
C LYS A 182 -6.22 18.67 9.02
N GLY A 183 -7.51 18.87 9.22
CA GLY A 183 -8.45 17.82 9.65
C GLY A 183 -8.59 16.66 8.64
N ASP A 184 -8.42 16.96 7.35
CA ASP A 184 -8.45 16.04 6.22
C ASP A 184 -7.07 15.52 5.79
N HIS A 185 -5.99 15.88 6.49
CA HIS A 185 -4.68 15.25 6.28
C HIS A 185 -4.62 13.87 6.94
N PRO A 186 -3.77 12.95 6.45
CA PRO A 186 -3.47 11.70 7.15
C PRO A 186 -3.01 11.96 8.58
N VAL A 187 -3.55 11.21 9.54
CA VAL A 187 -2.97 11.16 10.88
C VAL A 187 -1.59 10.48 10.82
N VAL A 188 -0.60 11.09 11.46
CA VAL A 188 0.78 10.59 11.60
C VAL A 188 1.18 10.56 13.07
N GLN A 189 2.42 10.19 13.39
CA GLN A 189 2.87 10.01 14.78
C GLN A 189 2.03 8.99 15.55
N VAL A 190 1.56 7.95 14.85
CA VAL A 190 0.82 6.81 15.43
C VAL A 190 1.66 5.55 15.33
N SER A 191 1.80 4.84 16.46
CA SER A 191 2.49 3.55 16.52
C SER A 191 1.59 2.42 15.99
N TYR A 192 2.17 1.24 15.77
CA TYR A 192 1.38 0.05 15.40
C TYR A 192 0.29 -0.27 16.43
N ALA A 193 0.56 -0.07 17.73
CA ALA A 193 -0.41 -0.31 18.80
C ALA A 193 -1.59 0.69 18.78
N ASP A 194 -1.33 1.94 18.40
CA ASP A 194 -2.36 2.97 18.24
C ASP A 194 -3.30 2.62 17.09
N VAL A 195 -2.73 2.16 15.96
CA VAL A 195 -3.50 1.68 14.82
C VAL A 195 -4.37 0.48 15.19
N GLN A 196 -3.83 -0.47 15.96
CA GLN A 196 -4.61 -1.61 16.45
C GLN A 196 -5.77 -1.17 17.36
N ALA A 197 -5.56 -0.18 18.22
CA ALA A 197 -6.61 0.36 19.08
C ALA A 197 -7.71 1.05 18.27
N TYR A 198 -7.32 1.91 17.33
CA TYR A 198 -8.25 2.57 16.42
C TYR A 198 -9.04 1.56 15.58
N ALA A 199 -8.37 0.55 15.02
CA ALA A 199 -9.04 -0.47 14.19
C ALA A 199 -10.11 -1.24 14.97
N ARG A 200 -9.82 -1.62 16.22
CA ARG A 200 -10.81 -2.27 17.09
C ARG A 200 -12.02 -1.37 17.37
N TRP A 201 -11.78 -0.10 17.68
CA TRP A 201 -12.86 0.88 17.90
C TRP A 201 -13.72 1.07 16.65
N ALA A 202 -13.09 1.16 15.48
CA ALA A 202 -13.78 1.33 14.20
C ALA A 202 -14.51 0.05 13.72
N GLY A 203 -14.37 -1.09 14.41
CA GLY A 203 -14.93 -2.37 13.96
C GLY A 203 -14.27 -2.91 12.68
N LYS A 204 -13.00 -2.58 12.46
CA LYS A 204 -12.21 -2.89 11.26
C LYS A 204 -10.91 -3.62 11.65
N ARG A 205 -10.04 -3.88 10.68
CA ARG A 205 -8.69 -4.42 10.90
C ARG A 205 -7.66 -3.76 9.98
N MET A 206 -6.38 -3.89 10.30
CA MET A 206 -5.32 -3.54 9.35
C MET A 206 -5.35 -4.50 8.15
N PRO A 207 -5.00 -4.02 6.94
CA PRO A 207 -4.78 -4.89 5.79
C PRO A 207 -3.56 -5.80 6.06
N THR A 208 -3.54 -6.98 5.47
CA THR A 208 -2.27 -7.70 5.31
C THR A 208 -1.40 -7.00 4.27
N GLU A 209 -0.12 -7.30 4.28
CA GLU A 209 0.82 -6.83 3.26
C GLU A 209 0.36 -7.19 1.84
N ALA A 210 -0.22 -8.39 1.67
CA ALA A 210 -0.73 -8.86 0.38
C ALA A 210 -2.03 -8.17 -0.03
N GLU A 211 -2.98 -7.97 0.90
CA GLU A 211 -4.21 -7.22 0.66
C GLU A 211 -3.87 -5.78 0.24
N TRP A 212 -2.92 -5.15 0.94
CA TRP A 212 -2.48 -3.80 0.63
C TRP A 212 -1.86 -3.69 -0.77
N GLU A 213 -0.92 -4.58 -1.12
CA GLU A 213 -0.27 -4.52 -2.44
C GLU A 213 -1.26 -4.80 -3.57
N TYR A 214 -2.13 -5.79 -3.39
CA TYR A 214 -3.15 -6.13 -4.36
C TYR A 214 -4.11 -4.95 -4.61
N ALA A 215 -4.54 -4.30 -3.53
CA ALA A 215 -5.38 -3.12 -3.61
C ALA A 215 -4.65 -1.93 -4.25
N ALA A 216 -3.38 -1.72 -3.91
CA ALA A 216 -2.55 -0.62 -4.43
C ALA A 216 -2.36 -0.72 -5.95
N ARG A 217 -2.23 -1.94 -6.48
CA ARG A 217 -2.11 -2.19 -7.92
C ARG A 217 -3.35 -1.81 -8.72
N GLY A 218 -4.53 -1.73 -8.08
CA GLY A 218 -5.73 -1.20 -8.74
C GLY A 218 -6.12 -1.95 -10.03
N GLY A 219 -5.86 -3.26 -10.10
CA GLY A 219 -6.09 -4.09 -11.28
C GLY A 219 -4.99 -4.07 -12.35
N LEU A 220 -3.93 -3.29 -12.18
CA LEU A 220 -2.77 -3.30 -13.06
C LEU A 220 -1.83 -4.46 -12.73
N GLU A 221 -1.43 -5.22 -13.75
CA GLU A 221 -0.46 -6.30 -13.58
C GLU A 221 0.97 -5.76 -13.71
N GLN A 222 1.75 -5.85 -12.63
CA GLN A 222 3.19 -5.55 -12.60
C GLN A 222 3.60 -4.13 -13.05
N ALA A 223 2.66 -3.18 -13.14
CA ALA A 223 2.96 -1.77 -13.35
C ALA A 223 3.90 -1.22 -12.27
N THR A 224 4.73 -0.25 -12.66
CA THR A 224 5.76 0.37 -11.81
C THR A 224 5.15 1.22 -10.70
N TYR A 225 4.05 1.91 -10.97
CA TYR A 225 3.30 2.77 -10.04
C TYR A 225 1.84 2.32 -9.95
N VAL A 226 1.10 2.87 -8.98
CA VAL A 226 -0.32 2.54 -8.76
C VAL A 226 -1.25 3.03 -9.89
N TRP A 227 -0.73 3.88 -10.79
CA TRP A 227 -1.44 4.46 -11.93
C TRP A 227 -0.86 4.06 -13.30
N GLY A 228 0.20 3.24 -13.34
CA GLY A 228 0.87 2.86 -14.59
C GLY A 228 2.39 2.86 -14.49
N ASP A 229 3.08 2.98 -15.63
CA ASP A 229 4.55 2.90 -15.69
C ASP A 229 5.26 4.26 -15.80
N GLU A 230 4.53 5.31 -16.16
CA GLU A 230 5.07 6.67 -16.24
C GLU A 230 4.90 7.38 -14.89
N LEU A 231 5.99 7.98 -14.37
CA LEU A 231 5.97 8.65 -13.06
C LEU A 231 5.06 9.89 -13.07
N MET A 232 5.15 10.68 -14.14
CA MET A 232 4.37 11.91 -14.31
C MET A 232 3.67 11.90 -15.68
N PRO A 233 2.57 11.13 -15.84
CA PRO A 233 1.76 11.16 -17.06
C PRO A 233 1.36 12.60 -17.41
N ASP A 234 1.58 13.01 -18.66
CA ASP A 234 1.39 14.40 -19.13
C ASP A 234 2.16 15.46 -18.33
N GLY A 235 3.26 15.08 -17.67
CA GLY A 235 4.03 15.96 -16.78
C GLY A 235 3.33 16.32 -15.47
N LYS A 236 2.29 15.58 -15.06
CA LYS A 236 1.54 15.84 -13.83
C LYS A 236 2.00 14.95 -12.68
N PRO A 237 2.16 15.49 -11.45
CA PRO A 237 2.40 14.65 -10.28
C PRO A 237 1.14 13.82 -9.95
N MET A 238 1.35 12.57 -9.58
CA MET A 238 0.28 11.60 -9.28
C MET A 238 0.25 11.15 -7.81
N ALA A 239 1.20 11.64 -7.00
CA ALA A 239 1.27 11.40 -5.57
C ALA A 239 2.08 12.51 -4.88
N ASN A 240 1.94 12.60 -3.56
CA ASN A 240 2.77 13.46 -2.72
C ASN A 240 4.09 12.74 -2.37
N TYR A 241 5.17 13.11 -3.02
CA TYR A 241 6.52 12.60 -2.75
C TYR A 241 7.54 13.75 -2.82
N TRP A 242 8.78 13.50 -2.44
CA TRP A 242 9.81 14.53 -2.45
C TRP A 242 10.24 14.83 -3.89
N ASP A 243 9.87 16.01 -4.37
CA ASP A 243 10.25 16.50 -5.70
C ASP A 243 11.71 16.98 -5.70
N SER A 244 12.61 16.14 -6.20
CA SER A 244 14.05 16.47 -6.34
C SER A 244 14.31 17.68 -7.24
N GLY A 245 13.34 18.10 -8.07
CA GLY A 245 13.42 19.32 -8.86
C GLY A 245 13.29 20.60 -8.02
N ARG A 246 12.71 20.51 -6.81
CA ARG A 246 12.56 21.64 -5.88
C ARG A 246 13.70 21.75 -4.88
N GLY A 247 14.33 20.62 -4.55
CA GLY A 247 15.49 20.59 -3.67
C GLY A 247 16.04 19.18 -3.49
N ALA A 248 17.35 19.05 -3.28
CA ALA A 248 17.96 17.76 -3.01
C ALA A 248 17.52 17.24 -1.64
N PHE A 249 17.02 16.01 -1.56
CA PHE A 249 16.79 15.38 -0.25
C PHE A 249 18.11 15.23 0.52
N PRO A 250 18.16 15.47 1.85
CA PRO A 250 17.08 15.89 2.76
C PRO A 250 17.09 17.41 3.06
N VAL A 251 17.57 18.23 2.13
CA VAL A 251 17.76 19.68 2.33
C VAL A 251 16.43 20.41 2.41
N VAL A 252 16.20 21.11 3.51
CA VAL A 252 15.05 21.98 3.75
C VAL A 252 15.56 23.41 3.97
N SER A 253 15.75 24.18 2.89
CA SER A 253 16.04 25.62 3.00
C SER A 253 14.82 26.45 2.55
N PRO A 254 14.71 27.72 2.98
CA PRO A 254 13.70 28.64 2.46
C PRO A 254 13.72 28.75 0.92
N GLU A 255 14.89 28.66 0.28
CA GLU A 255 15.03 28.69 -1.18
C GLU A 255 14.70 27.35 -1.85
N ALA A 256 14.86 26.23 -1.14
CA ALA A 256 14.59 24.87 -1.63
C ALA A 256 13.10 24.48 -1.56
N GLY A 257 12.23 25.38 -1.09
CA GLY A 257 10.81 25.10 -0.87
C GLY A 257 10.62 23.94 0.10
N GLY A 258 10.90 24.19 1.40
CA GLY A 258 10.99 23.20 2.48
C GLY A 258 9.93 22.07 2.48
N ALA A 259 10.26 20.95 3.14
CA ALA A 259 9.50 19.70 3.11
C ALA A 259 7.98 19.91 3.18
N ALA A 260 7.28 19.57 2.08
CA ALA A 260 5.86 19.87 1.89
C ALA A 260 4.90 19.10 2.81
N GLY A 261 5.42 18.33 3.79
CA GLY A 261 4.63 17.57 4.75
C GLY A 261 3.58 16.67 4.11
N THR A 262 2.58 16.28 4.89
CA THR A 262 1.39 15.66 4.32
C THR A 262 0.54 16.68 3.57
N LEU A 263 -0.20 16.21 2.58
CA LEU A 263 -1.28 16.93 1.91
C LEU A 263 -2.64 16.34 2.33
N PRO A 264 -3.76 17.05 2.12
CA PRO A 264 -5.10 16.49 2.30
C PRO A 264 -5.24 15.15 1.59
N VAL A 265 -5.99 14.21 2.18
CA VAL A 265 -6.33 12.97 1.48
C VAL A 265 -7.10 13.27 0.19
N MET A 266 -6.98 12.38 -0.80
CA MET A 266 -7.59 12.57 -2.13
C MET A 266 -7.04 13.79 -2.92
N SER A 267 -5.84 14.27 -2.60
CA SER A 267 -5.17 15.33 -3.38
C SER A 267 -4.81 14.90 -4.81
N PHE A 268 -4.68 13.60 -5.04
CA PHE A 268 -4.33 13.00 -6.33
C PHE A 268 -5.39 12.00 -6.80
N PRO A 269 -5.40 11.61 -8.09
CA PRO A 269 -6.38 10.65 -8.60
C PRO A 269 -6.35 9.30 -7.87
N ALA A 270 -7.52 8.67 -7.77
CA ALA A 270 -7.63 7.30 -7.29
C ALA A 270 -7.07 6.28 -8.30
N ASN A 271 -6.66 5.11 -7.82
CA ASN A 271 -6.33 3.98 -8.69
C ASN A 271 -7.59 3.27 -9.23
N GLY A 272 -7.41 2.19 -10.00
CA GLY A 272 -8.52 1.45 -10.63
C GLY A 272 -9.54 0.80 -9.67
N TYR A 273 -9.27 0.73 -8.37
CA TYR A 273 -10.24 0.29 -7.37
C TYR A 273 -10.91 1.46 -6.63
N GLY A 274 -10.66 2.71 -7.02
CA GLY A 274 -11.21 3.89 -6.35
C GLY A 274 -10.47 4.26 -5.07
N LEU A 275 -9.25 3.77 -4.87
CA LEU A 275 -8.43 4.04 -3.69
C LEU A 275 -7.47 5.20 -3.95
N TYR A 276 -7.51 6.19 -3.06
CA TYR A 276 -6.65 7.36 -3.07
C TYR A 276 -5.43 7.14 -2.18
N ASP A 277 -4.35 7.88 -2.43
CA ASP A 277 -3.15 7.91 -1.57
C ASP A 277 -2.57 6.52 -1.29
N MET A 278 -2.70 5.56 -2.21
CA MET A 278 -2.04 4.25 -2.07
C MET A 278 -0.51 4.37 -2.16
N THR A 279 0.00 5.51 -2.61
CA THR A 279 1.43 5.78 -2.66
C THR A 279 1.72 7.24 -2.35
N GLY A 280 2.87 7.50 -1.73
CA GLY A 280 3.24 8.81 -1.23
C GLY A 280 2.38 9.25 -0.04
N ASN A 281 2.34 10.56 0.19
CA ASN A 281 1.70 11.23 1.33
C ASN A 281 2.25 10.73 2.67
N ALA A 282 1.77 9.61 3.20
CA ALA A 282 2.36 8.97 4.37
C ALA A 282 2.52 7.46 4.12
N TRP A 283 3.51 6.86 4.75
CA TRP A 283 3.61 5.41 4.84
C TRP A 283 2.38 4.83 5.54
N GLN A 284 2.07 3.57 5.26
CA GLN A 284 0.91 2.90 5.82
C GLN A 284 1.30 1.64 6.59
N TRP A 285 0.94 1.57 7.86
CA TRP A 285 1.02 0.35 8.65
C TRP A 285 0.15 -0.76 8.03
N VAL A 286 0.70 -1.96 7.93
CA VAL A 286 -0.04 -3.20 7.61
C VAL A 286 0.18 -4.24 8.71
N ALA A 287 -0.64 -5.28 8.75
CA ALA A 287 -0.70 -6.23 9.86
C ALA A 287 0.60 -7.03 10.07
N ASP A 288 1.34 -7.30 8.99
CA ASP A 288 2.40 -8.31 8.93
C ASP A 288 3.67 -7.94 9.72
N TRP A 289 4.32 -8.95 10.31
CA TRP A 289 5.71 -8.84 10.73
C TRP A 289 6.62 -8.75 9.49
N TYR A 290 7.72 -8.01 9.60
CA TYR A 290 8.68 -7.86 8.51
C TYR A 290 9.74 -8.97 8.53
N ASP A 291 9.85 -9.78 7.48
CA ASP A 291 11.05 -10.58 7.19
C ASP A 291 11.58 -10.20 5.79
N ALA A 292 12.84 -9.76 5.73
CA ALA A 292 13.53 -9.35 4.50
C ALA A 292 13.61 -10.47 3.44
N ARG A 293 13.42 -11.73 3.86
CA ARG A 293 13.46 -12.93 3.00
C ARG A 293 12.08 -13.51 2.74
N TYR A 294 11.01 -12.88 3.25
CA TYR A 294 9.68 -13.49 3.28
C TYR A 294 9.18 -13.89 1.89
N PHE A 295 9.31 -13.00 0.90
CA PHE A 295 8.86 -13.26 -0.47
C PHE A 295 9.63 -14.42 -1.11
N ALA A 296 10.96 -14.45 -0.97
CA ALA A 296 11.78 -15.55 -1.46
C ALA A 296 11.38 -16.90 -0.82
N ARG A 297 11.14 -16.93 0.50
CA ARG A 297 10.71 -18.14 1.21
C ARG A 297 9.31 -18.59 0.76
N GLN A 298 8.39 -17.64 0.62
CA GLN A 298 7.04 -17.89 0.13
C GLN A 298 7.05 -18.47 -1.28
N ALA A 299 7.73 -17.81 -2.22
CA ALA A 299 7.82 -18.25 -3.61
C ALA A 299 8.43 -19.65 -3.72
N GLN A 300 9.50 -19.92 -2.96
CA GLN A 300 10.13 -21.25 -2.90
C GLN A 300 9.17 -22.32 -2.36
N ALA A 301 8.47 -22.04 -1.26
CA ALA A 301 7.54 -22.99 -0.65
C ALA A 301 6.32 -23.26 -1.55
N ALA A 302 5.86 -22.25 -2.28
CA ALA A 302 4.68 -22.34 -3.13
C ALA A 302 4.92 -23.08 -4.45
N GLN A 303 6.17 -23.17 -4.92
CA GLN A 303 6.55 -23.86 -6.17
C GLN A 303 5.70 -23.39 -7.37
N GLY A 304 5.48 -22.08 -7.48
CA GLY A 304 4.69 -21.48 -8.56
C GLY A 304 3.17 -21.55 -8.39
N LYS A 305 2.64 -22.17 -7.32
CA LYS A 305 1.21 -22.16 -7.02
C LYS A 305 0.81 -20.87 -6.30
N PRO A 306 -0.39 -20.31 -6.53
CA PRO A 306 -0.86 -19.15 -5.77
C PRO A 306 -0.94 -19.44 -4.26
N ILE A 307 -0.34 -18.55 -3.47
CA ILE A 307 -0.40 -18.59 -2.01
C ILE A 307 -1.70 -17.93 -1.56
N ALA A 308 -2.54 -18.64 -0.80
CA ALA A 308 -3.84 -18.11 -0.37
C ALA A 308 -3.72 -17.24 0.89
N ASP A 309 -4.20 -16.00 0.80
CA ASP A 309 -4.36 -15.02 1.90
C ASP A 309 -3.18 -15.00 2.90
N PRO A 310 -1.93 -14.79 2.46
CA PRO A 310 -0.80 -14.79 3.36
C PRO A 310 -0.93 -13.72 4.46
N ARG A 311 -0.47 -14.06 5.66
CA ARG A 311 -0.59 -13.24 6.89
C ARG A 311 0.76 -12.81 7.47
N GLY A 312 1.81 -12.91 6.68
CA GLY A 312 3.17 -12.58 7.10
C GLY A 312 3.89 -13.74 7.81
N PRO A 313 5.18 -13.56 8.13
CA PRO A 313 5.94 -14.47 8.96
C PRO A 313 5.49 -14.38 10.43
N PRO A 314 5.74 -15.42 11.26
CA PRO A 314 5.38 -15.39 12.68
C PRO A 314 6.26 -14.47 13.54
N ARG A 315 7.39 -14.02 13.00
CA ARG A 315 8.38 -13.16 13.68
C ARG A 315 9.11 -12.30 12.66
N SER A 316 9.73 -11.21 13.14
CA SER A 316 10.54 -10.33 12.30
C SER A 316 11.92 -10.90 11.99
N TYR A 317 12.49 -10.43 10.89
CA TYR A 317 13.90 -10.57 10.56
C TYR A 317 14.34 -9.47 9.59
N ASP A 318 15.22 -8.58 10.04
CA ASP A 318 15.79 -7.51 9.25
C ASP A 318 17.28 -7.28 9.59
N PRO A 319 18.21 -7.74 8.75
CA PRO A 319 19.63 -7.54 8.98
C PRO A 319 20.16 -6.21 8.40
N SER A 320 19.28 -5.33 7.89
CA SER A 320 19.69 -4.16 7.11
C SER A 320 20.00 -2.91 7.94
N ASP A 321 19.54 -2.84 9.19
CA ASP A 321 19.73 -1.69 10.08
C ASP A 321 20.96 -1.88 11.00
N PRO A 322 22.08 -1.18 10.76
CA PRO A 322 23.30 -1.35 11.55
C PRO A 322 23.07 -0.96 13.01
N GLY A 323 23.46 -1.84 13.93
CA GLY A 323 23.31 -1.61 15.37
C GLY A 323 21.96 -2.05 15.93
N VAL A 324 21.02 -2.48 15.10
CA VAL A 324 19.78 -3.11 15.57
C VAL A 324 19.89 -4.64 15.43
N PRO A 325 19.51 -5.42 16.45
CA PRO A 325 19.47 -6.88 16.34
C PRO A 325 18.59 -7.32 15.16
N ALA A 326 19.06 -8.28 14.37
CA ALA A 326 18.35 -8.70 13.16
C ALA A 326 16.97 -9.30 13.44
N ASP A 327 16.71 -9.77 14.65
CA ASP A 327 15.43 -10.31 15.12
C ASP A 327 14.62 -9.32 15.97
N ALA A 328 15.06 -8.05 16.07
CA ALA A 328 14.29 -7.00 16.72
C ALA A 328 12.88 -6.89 16.10
N PRO A 329 11.83 -6.58 16.90
CA PRO A 329 10.47 -6.44 16.40
C PRO A 329 10.38 -5.39 15.28
N ARG A 330 9.90 -5.80 14.10
CA ARG A 330 9.68 -4.91 12.96
C ARG A 330 8.38 -5.26 12.25
N ARG A 331 7.52 -4.26 12.03
CA ARG A 331 6.29 -4.41 11.22
C ARG A 331 6.53 -3.86 9.83
N VAL A 332 5.73 -4.34 8.89
CA VAL A 332 5.77 -3.86 7.51
C VAL A 332 5.06 -2.49 7.45
N ILE A 333 5.67 -1.56 6.72
CA ILE A 333 5.01 -0.37 6.18
C ILE A 333 5.07 -0.37 4.64
N ARG A 334 4.04 0.19 4.01
CA ARG A 334 3.87 0.21 2.55
C ARG A 334 3.56 1.61 2.02
N GLY A 335 3.84 1.85 0.74
CA GLY A 335 3.39 3.04 -0.02
C GLY A 335 4.35 4.22 -0.10
N GLY A 336 5.41 4.30 0.70
CA GLY A 336 6.25 5.49 0.73
C GLY A 336 5.56 6.69 1.38
N SER A 337 6.20 7.85 1.35
CA SER A 337 5.66 9.10 1.94
C SER A 337 6.09 10.32 1.14
N PHE A 338 5.68 11.51 1.59
CA PHE A 338 6.15 12.80 1.09
C PHE A 338 7.67 13.00 1.14
N LEU A 339 8.43 12.12 1.81
CA LEU A 339 9.89 12.15 1.91
C LEU A 339 10.60 11.27 0.87
N CYS A 340 9.88 10.43 0.14
CA CYS A 340 10.50 9.49 -0.79
C CYS A 340 10.78 10.13 -2.15
N ASN A 341 11.89 9.74 -2.80
CA ASN A 341 12.32 10.26 -4.11
C ASN A 341 13.15 9.25 -4.89
N GLU A 342 13.40 9.54 -6.17
CA GLU A 342 14.18 8.67 -7.06
C GLU A 342 15.62 8.41 -6.60
N SER A 343 16.22 9.35 -5.86
CA SER A 343 17.64 9.32 -5.50
C SER A 343 17.94 8.52 -4.23
N TYR A 344 16.97 8.40 -3.32
CA TYR A 344 17.17 7.81 -1.99
C TYR A 344 16.11 6.75 -1.65
N CYS A 345 14.82 7.04 -1.87
CA CYS A 345 13.71 6.18 -1.49
C CYS A 345 12.71 6.04 -2.66
N LEU A 346 12.85 4.97 -3.45
CA LEU A 346 11.88 4.61 -4.51
C LEU A 346 10.67 3.83 -3.95
N ALA A 347 10.26 4.11 -2.72
CA ALA A 347 9.24 3.31 -2.04
C ALA A 347 7.79 3.69 -2.37
N TYR A 348 7.59 4.70 -3.22
CA TYR A 348 6.30 5.05 -3.79
C TYR A 348 5.86 4.12 -4.96
N ARG A 349 6.46 2.93 -5.05
CA ARG A 349 6.04 1.84 -5.95
C ARG A 349 5.18 0.85 -5.16
N PRO A 350 4.13 0.25 -5.74
CA PRO A 350 3.25 -0.66 -5.01
C PRO A 350 3.99 -1.89 -4.47
N SER A 351 5.04 -2.37 -5.15
CA SER A 351 5.85 -3.52 -4.71
C SER A 351 6.81 -3.21 -3.55
N ALA A 352 7.11 -1.93 -3.32
CA ALA A 352 8.07 -1.53 -2.30
C ALA A 352 7.51 -1.74 -0.89
N ARG A 353 8.41 -2.14 0.01
CA ARG A 353 8.12 -2.51 1.38
C ARG A 353 9.30 -2.15 2.27
N GLN A 354 9.00 -1.69 3.48
CA GLN A 354 10.03 -1.33 4.45
C GLN A 354 9.68 -1.86 5.85
N ALA A 355 10.72 -2.11 6.63
CA ALA A 355 10.60 -2.43 8.04
C ALA A 355 10.48 -1.13 8.86
N ALA A 356 9.63 -1.15 9.87
CA ALA A 356 9.58 -0.08 10.85
C ALA A 356 9.48 -0.64 12.27
N ASP A 357 10.09 0.07 13.22
CA ASP A 357 9.93 -0.23 14.65
C ASP A 357 8.47 -0.01 15.05
N PRO A 358 7.73 -1.05 15.49
CA PRO A 358 6.32 -0.92 15.82
C PRO A 358 6.04 -0.03 17.03
N TYR A 359 7.07 0.25 17.84
CA TYR A 359 6.97 1.05 19.06
C TYR A 359 7.26 2.54 18.83
N SER A 360 7.88 2.90 17.70
CA SER A 360 8.28 4.27 17.39
C SER A 360 7.28 4.94 16.44
N PRO A 361 6.51 5.95 16.91
CA PRO A 361 5.72 6.79 16.03
C PRO A 361 6.64 7.70 15.20
N MET A 362 6.21 8.01 13.97
CA MET A 362 7.01 8.80 13.03
C MET A 362 6.15 9.82 12.27
N SER A 363 6.71 11.00 11.99
CA SER A 363 6.02 12.14 11.34
C SER A 363 5.59 11.92 9.87
N HIS A 364 5.77 10.71 9.35
CA HIS A 364 5.53 10.34 7.95
C HIS A 364 4.87 8.96 7.81
N VAL A 365 4.37 8.38 8.92
CA VAL A 365 3.71 7.06 8.93
C VAL A 365 2.32 7.21 9.52
N GLY A 366 1.31 6.83 8.74
CA GLY A 366 -0.09 6.72 9.11
C GLY A 366 -0.62 5.33 8.79
N PHE A 367 -1.90 5.22 8.46
CA PHE A 367 -2.54 3.94 8.14
C PHE A 367 -3.88 4.10 7.42
N ARG A 368 -4.39 2.98 6.90
CA ARG A 368 -5.77 2.77 6.46
C ARG A 368 -6.23 1.38 6.87
N LEU A 369 -7.53 1.13 6.89
CA LEU A 369 -8.08 -0.14 7.35
C LEU A 369 -8.86 -0.89 6.26
N VAL A 370 -9.17 -2.14 6.59
CA VAL A 370 -10.02 -3.03 5.80
C VAL A 370 -11.12 -3.63 6.66
N SER A 371 -12.15 -4.15 5.99
CA SER A 371 -13.28 -4.85 6.60
C SER A 371 -13.63 -6.10 5.80
N ASP A 372 -13.98 -7.16 6.53
CA ASP A 372 -14.46 -8.44 5.98
C ASP A 372 -15.99 -8.48 5.85
N ALA A 373 -16.65 -7.31 5.85
CA ALA A 373 -18.09 -7.22 5.60
C ALA A 373 -18.47 -7.91 4.28
N PRO A 374 -19.72 -8.39 4.14
CA PRO A 374 -20.16 -9.09 2.93
C PRO A 374 -19.87 -8.31 1.64
N PRO A 375 -19.63 -9.01 0.50
CA PRO A 375 -19.45 -8.36 -0.79
C PRO A 375 -20.66 -7.51 -1.17
N PRO A 376 -20.49 -6.50 -2.04
CA PRO A 376 -21.62 -5.77 -2.60
C PRO A 376 -22.56 -6.75 -3.31
N ALA A 377 -23.87 -6.46 -3.26
CA ALA A 377 -24.85 -7.24 -4.01
C ALA A 377 -24.45 -7.27 -5.50
N SER A 378 -24.50 -8.44 -6.14
CA SER A 378 -24.12 -8.56 -7.55
C SER A 378 -24.91 -7.57 -8.41
N PRO A 379 -24.29 -6.95 -9.43
CA PRO A 379 -24.99 -6.06 -10.37
C PRO A 379 -26.20 -6.69 -11.09
N SER A 380 -26.43 -8.00 -10.94
CA SER A 380 -27.54 -8.76 -11.52
C SER A 380 -28.87 -8.71 -10.72
N VAL A 381 -28.98 -7.96 -9.61
CA VAL A 381 -30.22 -7.92 -8.79
C VAL A 381 -31.02 -6.62 -8.93
N LEU A 382 -30.54 -5.59 -9.64
CA LEU A 382 -31.28 -4.33 -9.84
C LEU A 382 -32.19 -4.30 -11.10
N ALA A 383 -32.58 -5.45 -11.65
CA ALA A 383 -33.49 -5.53 -12.80
C ALA A 383 -34.99 -5.70 -12.45
N ARG A 384 -35.42 -5.55 -11.19
CA ARG A 384 -36.84 -5.67 -10.83
C ARG A 384 -37.28 -4.72 -9.73
N LEU A 385 -37.29 -3.42 -9.97
CA LEU A 385 -38.21 -2.51 -9.29
C LEU A 385 -38.55 -1.32 -10.20
N TRP A 386 -39.33 -1.58 -11.25
CA TRP A 386 -40.27 -0.59 -11.80
C TRP A 386 -41.43 -1.33 -12.47
N PRO A 387 -42.61 -1.41 -11.84
CA PRO A 387 -43.84 -1.76 -12.56
C PRO A 387 -44.35 -0.51 -13.30
N HIS A 388 -44.68 -0.73 -14.58
CA HIS A 388 -45.48 0.05 -15.54
C HIS A 388 -45.78 1.53 -15.27
#